data_AF-A0A2R4ZNI1-F1
#
_entry.id   AF-A0A2R4ZNI1-F1
#
_cell.length_a   1.000
_cell.length_b   1.000
_cell.length_c   1.000
_cell.angle_alpha   90.00
_cell.angle_beta   90.00
_cell.angle_gamma   90.00
#
_symmetry.space_group_name_H-M   'P 1'
#
loop_
_entity.id
_entity.type
_entity.pdbx_description
1 polymer ?
#
loop_
_entity_poly.entity_id
_entity_poly.type
_entity_poly.pdbx_seq_one_letter_code
_entity_poly.pdbx_strand_id
1 'polypeptide(L)'
;MDGSSRALLQILRALAVLLAVGFIAINIAVPLPSFLVAENIVVAITMILGVLLTTRWLVTGASILALVSLFYSGRISRSVITPYGTLSPMWEAHIPVLLLLAILGILSLLALVRR
;
A
#
# COMPACT_ATOMS: atom_id res chain seq x y z
N MET A 1 15.02 19.19 -9.97
CA MET A 1 14.79 18.23 -8.86
C MET A 1 16.03 18.18 -8.00
N ASP A 2 15.89 18.68 -6.78
CA ASP A 2 16.93 18.68 -5.77
C ASP A 2 17.26 17.24 -5.30
N GLY A 3 18.43 17.02 -4.70
CA GLY A 3 18.90 15.68 -4.27
C GLY A 3 17.89 14.98 -3.34
N SER A 4 17.26 15.74 -2.46
CA SER A 4 16.22 15.28 -1.53
C SER A 4 14.98 14.71 -2.24
N SER A 5 14.53 15.35 -3.33
CA SER A 5 13.37 14.89 -4.10
C SER A 5 13.63 13.57 -4.81
N ARG A 6 14.87 13.31 -5.25
CA ARG A 6 15.22 12.02 -5.88
C ARG A 6 15.25 10.88 -4.86
N ALA A 7 15.84 11.11 -3.69
CA ALA A 7 15.87 10.15 -2.61
C ALA A 7 14.45 9.77 -2.14
N LEU A 8 13.56 10.77 -1.98
CA LEU A 8 12.15 10.55 -1.66
C LEU A 8 11.46 9.61 -2.66
N LEU A 9 11.65 9.85 -3.96
CA LEU A 9 11.05 9.02 -5.00
C LEU A 9 11.63 7.60 -5.03
N GLN A 10 12.92 7.44 -4.78
CA GLN A 10 13.54 6.12 -4.69
C GLN A 10 12.96 5.31 -3.52
N ILE A 11 12.85 5.94 -2.34
CA ILE A 11 12.24 5.32 -1.15
C ILE A 11 10.78 4.94 -1.42
N LEU A 12 10.00 5.87 -1.98
CA LEU A 12 8.59 5.66 -2.32
C LEU A 12 8.43 4.47 -3.28
N ARG A 13 9.24 4.41 -4.34
CA ARG A 13 9.19 3.31 -5.32
C ARG A 13 9.60 1.98 -4.70
N ALA A 14 10.69 1.97 -3.93
CA ALA A 14 11.15 0.76 -3.25
C ALA A 14 10.10 0.22 -2.28
N LEU A 15 9.48 1.09 -1.49
CA LEU A 15 8.43 0.72 -0.55
C LEU A 15 7.18 0.19 -1.24
N ALA A 16 6.74 0.82 -2.33
CA ALA A 16 5.61 0.34 -3.12
C ALA A 16 5.88 -1.03 -3.76
N VAL A 17 7.09 -1.27 -4.27
CA VAL A 17 7.48 -2.58 -4.80
C VAL A 17 7.53 -3.63 -3.69
N LEU A 18 8.10 -3.31 -2.53
CA LEU A 18 8.15 -4.20 -1.38
C LEU A 18 6.74 -4.62 -0.94
N LEU A 19 5.81 -3.67 -0.83
CA LEU A 19 4.41 -3.95 -0.49
C LEU A 19 3.72 -4.79 -1.55
N ALA A 20 3.89 -4.46 -2.84
CA ALA A 20 3.32 -5.26 -3.94
C ALA A 20 3.79 -6.72 -3.90
N VAL A 21 5.09 -6.94 -3.69
CA VAL A 21 5.67 -8.28 -3.51
C VAL A 21 5.10 -8.96 -2.27
N GLY A 22 4.96 -8.24 -1.15
CA GLY A 22 4.34 -8.77 0.07
C GLY A 22 2.90 -9.27 -0.13
N PHE A 23 2.09 -8.51 -0.87
CA PHE A 23 0.71 -8.91 -1.22
C PHE A 23 0.65 -10.11 -2.16
N ILE A 24 1.65 -10.31 -3.03
CA ILE A 24 1.73 -11.51 -3.86
C ILE A 24 2.21 -12.69 -3.02
N ALA A 25 3.23 -12.50 -2.18
CA ALA A 25 3.81 -13.55 -1.36
C ALA A 25 2.82 -14.15 -0.35
N ILE A 26 1.95 -13.32 0.25
CA ILE A 26 0.96 -13.80 1.22
C ILE A 26 -0.07 -14.75 0.57
N ASN A 27 -0.38 -14.56 -0.71
CA ASN A 27 -1.28 -15.47 -1.45
C ASN A 27 -0.70 -16.88 -1.62
N ILE A 28 0.63 -17.02 -1.53
CA ILE A 28 1.33 -18.30 -1.64
C ILE A 28 1.57 -18.88 -0.23
N ALA A 29 1.89 -18.02 0.73
CA ALA A 29 2.27 -18.42 2.08
C ALA A 29 1.10 -18.90 2.95
N VAL A 30 -0.12 -18.40 2.71
CA VAL A 30 -1.31 -18.66 3.54
C VAL A 30 -2.48 -19.07 2.64
N PRO A 31 -3.25 -20.12 3.01
CA PRO A 31 -4.47 -20.48 2.30
C PRO A 31 -5.55 -19.41 2.52
N LEU A 32 -5.65 -18.48 1.58
CA LEU A 32 -6.64 -17.40 1.59
C LEU A 32 -7.86 -17.76 0.74
N PRO A 33 -9.07 -17.31 1.11
CA PRO A 33 -10.23 -17.29 0.23
C PRO A 33 -9.91 -16.61 -1.12
N SER A 34 -10.49 -17.12 -2.20
CA SER A 34 -10.25 -16.64 -3.57
C SER A 34 -10.50 -15.15 -3.75
N PHE A 35 -11.48 -14.57 -3.04
CA PHE A 35 -11.75 -13.13 -3.10
C PHE A 35 -10.61 -12.29 -2.50
N LEU A 36 -9.95 -12.74 -1.42
CA LEU A 36 -8.80 -12.04 -0.84
C LEU A 36 -7.57 -12.14 -1.74
N VAL A 37 -7.38 -13.30 -2.39
CA VAL A 37 -6.30 -13.49 -3.37
C VAL A 37 -6.46 -12.50 -4.53
N ALA A 38 -7.67 -12.39 -5.09
CA ALA A 38 -7.97 -11.44 -6.16
C ALA A 38 -7.73 -9.99 -5.72
N GLU A 39 -8.17 -9.63 -4.52
CA GLU A 39 -7.95 -8.30 -3.95
C GLU A 39 -6.46 -7.96 -3.84
N ASN A 40 -5.65 -8.87 -3.28
CA ASN A 40 -4.22 -8.70 -3.11
C ASN A 40 -3.50 -8.55 -4.46
N ILE A 41 -3.93 -9.29 -5.48
CA ILE A 41 -3.40 -9.14 -6.85
C ILE A 41 -3.72 -7.75 -7.41
N VAL A 42 -4.95 -7.27 -7.23
CA VAL A 42 -5.35 -5.93 -7.68
C VAL A 42 -4.53 -4.84 -7.00
N VAL A 43 -4.27 -4.97 -5.69
CA VAL A 43 -3.39 -4.04 -4.96
C VAL A 43 -1.97 -4.06 -5.51
N ALA A 44 -1.40 -5.24 -5.70
CA ALA A 44 -0.05 -5.37 -6.21
C ALA A 44 0.08 -4.72 -7.61
N ILE A 45 -0.87 -5.01 -8.51
CA ILE A 45 -0.89 -4.42 -9.86
C ILE A 45 -1.01 -2.89 -9.80
N THR A 46 -1.92 -2.36 -8.98
CA THR A 46 -2.12 -0.91 -8.86
C THR A 46 -0.91 -0.21 -8.24
N MET A 47 -0.24 -0.83 -7.27
CA MET A 47 1.03 -0.32 -6.74
C MET A 47 2.13 -0.30 -7.80
N ILE A 48 2.31 -1.38 -8.57
CA ILE A 48 3.30 -1.44 -9.65
C ILE A 48 2.99 -0.42 -10.73
N LEU A 49 1.72 -0.26 -11.12
CA LEU A 49 1.29 0.76 -12.06
C LEU A 49 1.62 2.18 -11.55
N GLY A 50 1.36 2.44 -10.26
CA GLY A 50 1.75 3.68 -9.59
C GLY A 50 3.24 3.93 -9.70
N VAL A 51 4.07 2.95 -9.37
CA VAL A 51 5.55 3.02 -9.49
C VAL A 51 5.98 3.34 -10.92
N LEU A 52 5.47 2.62 -11.92
CA LEU A 52 5.79 2.85 -13.33
C LEU A 52 5.43 4.28 -13.75
N LEU A 53 4.25 4.75 -13.39
CA LEU A 53 3.78 6.08 -13.72
C LEU A 53 4.59 7.17 -13.03
N THR A 54 5.14 6.94 -11.83
CA THR A 54 6.01 7.94 -11.18
C THR A 54 7.30 8.27 -11.97
N THR A 55 7.66 7.52 -13.01
CA THR A 55 8.83 7.79 -13.85
C THR A 55 8.62 8.92 -14.86
N ARG A 56 7.45 8.98 -15.49
CA ARG A 56 7.11 9.98 -16.52
C ARG A 56 5.96 10.91 -16.11
N TRP A 57 5.02 10.39 -15.33
CA TRP A 57 3.79 11.06 -14.93
C TRP A 57 3.68 11.08 -13.41
N LEU A 58 4.58 11.86 -12.79
CA LEU A 58 4.72 11.82 -11.34
C LEU A 58 3.37 12.09 -10.63
N VAL A 59 2.49 12.96 -11.18
CA VAL A 59 1.24 13.36 -10.49
C VAL A 59 0.39 12.12 -10.37
N THR A 60 0.11 11.53 -11.52
CA THR A 60 -0.72 10.35 -11.67
C THR A 60 -0.17 9.18 -10.85
N GLY A 61 1.13 8.91 -10.93
CA GLY A 61 1.76 7.82 -10.19
C GLY A 61 1.67 8.00 -8.67
N ALA A 62 2.01 9.19 -8.16
CA ALA A 62 1.95 9.49 -6.73
C ALA A 62 0.50 9.53 -6.21
N SER A 63 -0.45 10.02 -7.01
CA SER A 63 -1.88 9.99 -6.66
C SER A 63 -2.41 8.55 -6.54
N ILE A 64 -2.06 7.67 -7.48
CA ILE A 64 -2.44 6.25 -7.41
C ILE A 64 -1.88 5.60 -6.14
N LEU A 65 -0.59 5.81 -5.86
CA LEU A 65 0.06 5.25 -4.68
C LEU A 65 -0.52 5.79 -3.38
N ALA A 66 -0.84 7.09 -3.31
CA ALA A 66 -1.52 7.68 -2.15
C ALA A 66 -2.91 7.06 -1.94
N LEU A 67 -3.71 6.95 -3.00
CA LEU A 67 -5.06 6.42 -2.92
C LEU A 67 -5.08 4.96 -2.49
N VAL A 68 -4.32 4.09 -3.17
CA VAL A 68 -4.34 2.65 -2.87
C VAL A 68 -3.84 2.37 -1.46
N SER A 69 -2.75 3.04 -1.05
CA SER A 69 -2.13 2.79 0.26
C SER A 69 -2.99 3.29 1.42
N LEU A 70 -3.58 4.50 1.32
CA LEU A 70 -4.46 5.05 2.35
C LEU A 70 -5.80 4.31 2.43
N PHE A 71 -6.35 3.90 1.28
CA PHE A 71 -7.56 3.08 1.25
C PHE A 71 -7.31 1.75 1.97
N TYR A 72 -6.21 1.05 1.65
CA TYR A 72 -5.89 -0.23 2.28
C TYR A 72 -5.49 -0.11 3.75
N SER A 73 -4.78 0.95 4.15
CA SER A 73 -4.54 1.20 5.58
C SER A 73 -5.85 1.43 6.33
N GLY A 74 -6.78 2.20 5.74
CA GLY A 74 -8.11 2.43 6.29
C GLY A 74 -9.00 1.17 6.32
N ARG A 75 -8.75 0.21 5.44
CA ARG A 75 -9.40 -1.10 5.47
C ARG A 75 -8.86 -1.97 6.62
N ILE A 76 -7.54 -2.07 6.74
CA ILE A 76 -6.87 -2.87 7.78
C ILE A 76 -7.10 -2.30 9.18
N SER A 77 -7.26 -0.97 9.31
CA SER A 77 -7.54 -0.32 10.59
C SER A 77 -8.94 -0.60 11.15
N ARG A 78 -9.87 -1.11 10.33
CA ARG A 78 -11.23 -1.42 10.78
C ARG A 78 -11.25 -2.75 11.54
N SER A 79 -12.09 -2.80 12.58
CA SER A 79 -12.37 -4.04 13.31
C SER A 79 -13.32 -4.92 12.50
N VAL A 80 -13.13 -6.23 12.54
CA VAL A 80 -14.03 -7.20 11.91
C VAL A 80 -14.81 -7.92 12.99
N ILE A 81 -16.12 -8.09 12.78
CA ILE A 81 -16.98 -8.86 13.67
C ILE A 81 -16.53 -10.32 13.59
N THR A 82 -16.03 -10.84 14.71
CA THR A 82 -15.62 -12.25 14.79
C THR A 82 -16.86 -13.15 14.82
N PRO A 83 -16.72 -14.46 14.51
CA PRO A 83 -17.79 -15.44 14.66
C PRO A 83 -18.39 -15.51 16.08
N TYR A 84 -17.69 -14.95 17.07
CA TYR A 84 -18.10 -14.91 18.48
C TYR A 84 -18.81 -13.61 18.88
N GLY A 85 -19.15 -12.74 17.91
CA GLY A 85 -19.82 -11.47 18.17
C GLY A 85 -18.95 -10.41 18.84
N THR A 86 -17.63 -10.65 18.94
CA THR A 86 -16.69 -9.69 19.51
C THR A 86 -16.07 -8.82 18.41
N LEU A 87 -15.88 -7.54 18.71
CA LEU A 87 -15.06 -6.65 17.89
C LEU A 87 -13.60 -6.95 18.20
N SER A 88 -12.97 -7.80 17.39
CA SER A 88 -11.52 -7.96 17.47
C SER A 88 -10.87 -6.99 16.49
N PRO A 89 -9.91 -6.17 16.95
CA PRO A 89 -9.19 -5.27 16.07
C PRO A 89 -8.34 -6.06 15.07
N MET A 90 -8.73 -6.02 13.80
CA MET A 90 -7.99 -6.67 12.71
C MET A 90 -6.57 -6.10 12.55
N TRP A 91 -6.36 -4.87 13.03
CA TRP A 91 -5.08 -4.17 12.95
C TRP A 91 -3.99 -4.73 13.86
N GLU A 92 -4.31 -5.35 15.00
CA GLU A 92 -3.30 -5.82 15.96
C GLU A 92 -2.34 -6.85 15.34
N ALA A 93 -2.89 -7.77 14.55
CA ALA A 93 -2.10 -8.77 13.81
C ALA A 93 -1.41 -8.19 12.56
N HIS A 94 -1.79 -6.99 12.12
CA HIS A 94 -1.35 -6.38 10.85
C HIS A 94 -0.64 -5.03 11.03
N ILE A 95 -0.21 -4.69 12.26
CA ILE A 95 0.48 -3.43 12.57
C ILE A 95 1.64 -3.15 11.60
N PRO A 96 2.53 -4.10 11.27
CA PRO A 96 3.64 -3.82 10.37
C PRO A 96 3.17 -3.37 8.98
N VAL A 97 2.19 -4.06 8.41
CA VAL A 97 1.65 -3.74 7.08
C VAL A 97 0.87 -2.43 7.09
N LEU A 98 0.09 -2.19 8.14
CA LEU A 98 -0.64 -0.94 8.35
C LEU A 98 0.32 0.26 8.33
N LEU A 99 1.41 0.19 9.08
CA LEU A 99 2.40 1.27 9.16
C LEU A 99 3.07 1.51 7.81
N LEU A 100 3.49 0.46 7.11
CA LEU A 100 4.13 0.59 5.80
C LEU A 100 3.18 1.23 4.75
N LEU A 101 1.90 0.85 4.77
CA LEU A 101 0.88 1.46 3.91
C LEU A 101 0.67 2.94 4.25
N ALA A 102 0.55 3.27 5.54
CA ALA A 102 0.37 4.66 5.98
C ALA A 102 1.59 5.52 5.60
N ILE A 103 2.81 5.01 5.81
CA ILE A 103 4.05 5.69 5.40
C ILE A 103 4.07 5.90 3.89
N LEU A 104 3.75 4.88 3.08
CA LEU A 104 3.69 5.02 1.64
C LEU A 104 2.69 6.09 1.20
N GLY A 105 1.50 6.12 1.83
CA GLY A 105 0.48 7.13 1.57
C GLY A 105 0.94 8.54 1.88
N ILE A 106 1.53 8.74 3.05
CA ILE A 106 2.06 10.04 3.49
C ILE A 106 3.21 10.50 2.58
N LEU A 107 4.16 9.62 2.24
CA LEU A 107 5.26 9.96 1.34
C LEU A 107 4.76 10.30 -0.07
N SER A 108 3.71 9.62 -0.53
CA SER A 108 3.09 9.89 -1.83
C SER A 108 2.40 11.26 -1.85
N LEU A 109 1.68 11.62 -0.78
CA LEU A 109 1.13 12.97 -0.61
C LEU A 109 2.22 14.03 -0.52
N LEU A 110 3.30 13.76 0.23
CA LEU A 110 4.44 14.67 0.34
C LEU A 110 5.09 14.92 -1.03
N ALA A 111 5.21 13.88 -1.85
CA ALA A 111 5.72 13.99 -3.21
C ALA A 111 4.80 14.79 -4.15
N LEU A 112 3.49 14.86 -3.87
CA LEU A 112 2.55 15.72 -4.60
C LEU A 112 2.69 17.19 -4.19
N VAL A 113 2.88 17.46 -2.89
CA VAL A 113 3.03 18.82 -2.35
C VAL A 113 4.39 19.44 -2.71
N ARG A 114 5.47 18.64 -2.73
CA ARG A 114 6.84 19.09 -3.02
C ARG A 114 7.21 19.09 -4.52
N ARG A 115 6.21 19.12 -5.41
CA ARG A 115 6.42 19.12 -6.86
C ARG A 115 7.15 20.36 -7.36
#